data_AF-A0A0L9VDX1-F1
#
_entry.id   AF-A0A0L9VDX1-F1
#
_cell.length_a   1.000
_cell.length_b   1.000
_cell.length_c   1.000
_cell.angle_alpha   90.00
_cell.angle_beta   90.00
_cell.angle_gamma   90.00
#
_symmetry.space_group_name_H-M   'P 1'
#
loop_
_entity.id
_entity.type
_entity.pdbx_description
1 polymer ?
#
loop_
_entity_poly.entity_id
_entity_poly.type
_entity_poly.pdbx_seq_one_letter_code
_entity_poly.pdbx_strand_id
1 'polypeptide(L)'
;MSFRVRDQEKESDSPREVGEIDTRAPFQSVRAAVSLFGEVAVSRDKRSFKRRSSENVLEKETQLLLAQRELTTIKKKLDSSEITKGKALSELDKANLTLQELEKKLNSVRQSKQSAIEAAEAVKNQAKELEQALSQKAIGYEAWKQELEHARKEYTTTVKELDASKQELNKIRQDFDTALEAKLAAFQTAGEAQRSAKLNSEKLQELSNQIATMKEQIQHLKVASSQAQDGQVKAMEEREARVSFYKNAKEEAQNKLMALKNECDQELTQGLEAKLHETSREIQVLQEQVKQAHASEMDTVRVITLEIEEAKKTLQEVLEEETSLRNLVDLIRTELEQVKKEQEDLKEKEKAAEAHAATLTDKLRNGSEETSSAVEKESENCAKVELRIKQLSFETEVARKEEEEIRSKTQELKHEAEKSKAVAKELEKKLELYMKQAEEAREAERKAIVAMKMMSESVDSQDTASVLDANGKIVLTVDEFAALSGKIKESEDLIDRTETASMAQVEAINLRKNEVNKKVEANLKAIEEIKAATDMALKNAEMADSAKVVVENELKKWRLEEQNFEGTENSPRSISLRI
;
A
#
# COMPACT_ATOMS: atom_id res chain seq x y z
N MET A 1 -13.52 61.17 -46.18
CA MET A 1 -14.67 62.08 -46.42
C MET A 1 -14.15 63.34 -47.08
N SER A 2 -14.97 64.01 -47.89
CA SER A 2 -14.53 65.06 -48.81
C SER A 2 -14.93 66.46 -48.36
N PHE A 3 -14.47 67.48 -49.11
CA PHE A 3 -14.85 68.90 -49.05
C PHE A 3 -14.22 69.69 -47.89
N ARG A 4 -13.78 70.96 -48.08
CA ARG A 4 -13.80 71.82 -49.28
C ARG A 4 -12.63 72.80 -49.23
N VAL A 5 -11.80 72.84 -50.28
CA VAL A 5 -11.02 74.05 -50.61
C VAL A 5 -12.01 75.09 -51.15
N ARG A 6 -11.72 76.38 -50.98
CA ARG A 6 -12.47 77.48 -51.59
C ARG A 6 -11.50 78.46 -52.23
N ASP A 7 -11.25 78.27 -53.52
CA ASP A 7 -10.77 79.34 -54.38
C ASP A 7 -11.82 80.46 -54.45
N GLN A 8 -11.37 81.70 -54.67
CA GLN A 8 -12.22 82.70 -55.30
C GLN A 8 -11.38 83.61 -56.19
N GLU A 9 -11.99 84.04 -57.28
CA GLU A 9 -11.28 84.45 -58.48
C GLU A 9 -10.78 85.91 -58.45
N LYS A 10 -9.66 86.08 -59.14
CA LYS A 10 -9.36 87.16 -60.09
C LYS A 10 -10.46 88.22 -60.27
N GLU A 11 -10.03 89.47 -60.26
CA GLU A 11 -10.44 90.40 -61.30
C GLU A 11 -9.18 91.08 -61.87
N SER A 12 -9.20 91.46 -63.14
CA SER A 12 -8.01 91.90 -63.87
C SER A 12 -8.32 93.06 -64.79
N ASP A 13 -7.53 94.13 -64.72
CA ASP A 13 -7.34 95.03 -65.85
C ASP A 13 -5.88 95.50 -65.93
N SER A 14 -5.58 96.22 -67.00
CA SER A 14 -4.33 96.25 -67.73
C SER A 14 -3.40 97.40 -67.32
N PRO A 15 -2.07 97.22 -67.45
CA PRO A 15 -1.11 98.31 -67.27
C PRO A 15 -1.19 99.27 -68.46
N ARG A 16 -1.79 100.46 -68.28
CA ARG A 16 -1.77 101.52 -69.30
C ARG A 16 -0.46 102.30 -69.30
N GLU A 17 0.49 101.75 -70.06
CA GLU A 17 1.67 102.41 -70.59
C GLU A 17 1.29 103.56 -71.54
N VAL A 18 1.18 104.80 -71.04
CA VAL A 18 1.36 106.04 -71.84
C VAL A 18 1.76 107.19 -70.91
N GLY A 19 2.70 108.05 -71.32
CA GLY A 19 2.76 109.43 -70.81
C GLY A 19 4.05 109.95 -70.17
N GLU A 20 5.23 109.41 -70.49
CA GLU A 20 6.48 110.12 -70.20
C GLU A 20 6.57 111.41 -71.03
N ILE A 21 6.38 112.57 -70.38
CA ILE A 21 6.62 113.88 -71.02
C ILE A 21 8.07 114.28 -70.73
N ASP A 22 9.00 113.70 -71.50
CA ASP A 22 10.35 114.24 -71.58
C ASP A 22 10.32 115.64 -72.22
N THR A 23 10.95 116.59 -71.55
CA THR A 23 11.12 117.99 -72.00
C THR A 23 12.58 118.35 -72.23
N ARG A 24 13.46 117.34 -72.40
CA ARG A 24 14.92 117.50 -72.52
C ARG A 24 15.53 116.98 -73.83
N ALA A 25 14.97 117.41 -74.96
CA ALA A 25 15.69 117.47 -76.24
C ALA A 25 16.08 118.93 -76.57
N PRO A 26 17.28 119.21 -77.11
CA PRO A 26 17.87 120.55 -77.04
C PRO A 26 17.64 121.43 -78.28
N PHE A 27 17.55 122.75 -78.06
CA PHE A 27 17.72 123.77 -79.10
C PHE A 27 18.99 124.58 -78.81
N GLN A 28 19.84 124.77 -79.82
CA GLN A 28 21.13 125.46 -79.68
C GLN A 28 21.02 126.98 -79.86
N SER A 29 22.08 127.70 -79.48
CA SER A 29 22.11 129.16 -79.40
C SER A 29 22.21 129.88 -80.76
N VAL A 30 21.20 130.70 -81.06
CA VAL A 30 21.21 131.69 -82.16
C VAL A 30 20.39 132.89 -81.66
N ARG A 31 20.88 134.13 -81.47
CA ARG A 31 22.10 134.85 -81.89
C ARG A 31 22.22 135.21 -83.38
N ALA A 32 21.10 135.21 -84.13
CA ALA A 32 21.02 135.76 -85.49
C ALA A 32 19.57 136.09 -85.93
N ALA A 33 18.93 137.06 -85.26
CA ALA A 33 17.70 137.76 -85.69
C ALA A 33 17.55 139.01 -84.80
N VAL A 34 18.03 140.22 -85.13
CA VAL A 34 18.45 140.85 -86.41
C VAL A 34 17.28 141.19 -87.36
N SER A 35 17.05 142.49 -87.52
CA SER A 35 16.36 143.18 -88.62
C SER A 35 14.92 142.77 -88.98
N LEU A 36 13.94 143.29 -88.21
CA LEU A 36 12.53 143.59 -88.57
C LEU A 36 11.83 143.99 -87.24
N PHE A 37 11.62 145.25 -86.84
CA PHE A 37 11.68 146.56 -87.48
C PHE A 37 12.55 147.51 -86.59
N GLY A 38 13.09 148.64 -87.05
CA GLY A 38 12.89 149.35 -88.32
C GLY A 38 12.75 150.85 -88.06
N GLU A 39 13.82 151.47 -87.55
CA GLU A 39 13.89 152.91 -87.25
C GLU A 39 13.79 153.75 -88.53
N VAL A 40 12.90 154.75 -88.55
CA VAL A 40 12.78 155.72 -89.65
C VAL A 40 12.60 157.14 -89.08
N ALA A 41 13.65 157.93 -89.19
CA ALA A 41 13.61 159.39 -89.04
C ALA A 41 13.61 160.07 -90.43
N VAL A 42 13.89 161.39 -90.48
CA VAL A 42 14.03 162.26 -91.68
C VAL A 42 12.76 162.40 -92.57
N SER A 43 12.46 163.51 -93.27
CA SER A 43 13.02 164.87 -93.41
C SER A 43 11.83 165.87 -93.43
N ARG A 44 11.86 167.16 -93.08
CA ARG A 44 12.73 168.31 -93.44
C ARG A 44 12.85 168.57 -94.95
N ASP A 45 12.16 169.60 -95.51
CA ASP A 45 12.80 170.89 -95.84
C ASP A 45 11.87 171.96 -96.50
N LYS A 46 12.21 173.24 -96.20
CA LYS A 46 12.00 174.52 -96.92
C LYS A 46 11.11 174.60 -98.19
N ARG A 47 10.27 175.66 -98.23
CA ARG A 47 10.61 176.89 -99.00
C ARG A 47 9.82 178.13 -98.58
N SER A 48 10.20 179.29 -99.14
CA SER A 48 9.92 180.64 -98.63
C SER A 48 9.19 181.54 -99.63
N PHE A 49 8.30 182.42 -99.14
CA PHE A 49 7.89 183.65 -99.84
C PHE A 49 7.80 184.85 -98.88
N LYS A 50 8.04 186.06 -99.39
CA LYS A 50 8.11 187.31 -98.61
C LYS A 50 7.55 188.49 -99.41
N ARG A 51 6.25 188.82 -99.23
CA ARG A 51 5.69 190.17 -99.51
C ARG A 51 4.22 190.31 -99.05
N ARG A 52 3.93 191.45 -98.39
CA ARG A 52 2.66 192.20 -98.30
C ARG A 52 1.37 191.54 -97.77
N SER A 53 1.00 191.97 -96.55
CA SER A 53 -0.33 192.44 -96.07
C SER A 53 -1.61 191.62 -96.31
N SER A 54 -2.35 191.39 -95.19
CA SER A 54 -3.76 190.91 -95.07
C SER A 54 -4.07 189.58 -95.78
N GLU A 55 -4.60 188.54 -95.14
CA GLU A 55 -5.58 188.48 -94.03
C GLU A 55 -5.42 187.16 -93.24
N ASN A 56 -5.80 187.09 -91.96
CA ASN A 56 -5.51 185.93 -91.08
C ASN A 56 -6.79 185.31 -90.48
N VAL A 57 -6.90 183.97 -90.42
CA VAL A 57 -7.46 183.19 -89.29
C VAL A 57 -7.32 181.66 -89.50
N LEU A 58 -7.74 181.14 -90.67
CA LEU A 58 -8.18 179.75 -90.84
C LEU A 58 -7.13 178.64 -90.61
N GLU A 59 -5.87 178.81 -91.03
CA GLU A 59 -4.88 177.71 -90.94
C GLU A 59 -4.53 177.32 -89.50
N LYS A 60 -4.50 178.29 -88.56
CA LYS A 60 -4.21 178.04 -87.14
C LYS A 60 -5.31 177.23 -86.46
N GLU A 61 -6.55 177.48 -86.86
CA GLU A 61 -7.73 176.75 -86.40
C GLU A 61 -7.69 175.28 -86.87
N THR A 62 -7.19 175.04 -88.09
CA THR A 62 -7.02 173.67 -88.62
C THR A 62 -5.99 172.87 -87.82
N GLN A 63 -4.87 173.50 -87.43
CA GLN A 63 -3.85 172.87 -86.58
C GLN A 63 -4.34 172.61 -85.15
N LEU A 64 -5.12 173.54 -84.57
CA LEU A 64 -5.75 173.35 -83.26
C LEU A 64 -6.66 172.11 -83.24
N LEU A 65 -7.49 171.92 -84.27
CA LEU A 65 -8.39 170.78 -84.39
C LEU A 65 -7.65 169.44 -84.55
N LEU A 66 -6.48 169.42 -85.18
CA LEU A 66 -5.62 168.24 -85.25
C LEU A 66 -5.01 167.91 -83.88
N ALA A 67 -4.43 168.89 -83.19
CA ALA A 67 -3.89 168.70 -81.84
C ALA A 67 -4.97 168.25 -80.83
N GLN A 68 -6.20 168.75 -80.94
CA GLN A 68 -7.34 168.28 -80.14
C GLN A 68 -7.72 166.82 -80.44
N ARG A 69 -7.69 166.39 -81.72
CA ARG A 69 -7.90 164.98 -82.11
C ARG A 69 -6.79 164.08 -81.58
N GLU A 70 -5.53 164.49 -81.67
CA GLU A 70 -4.41 163.75 -81.09
C GLU A 70 -4.53 163.63 -79.58
N LEU A 71 -4.85 164.72 -78.87
CA LEU A 71 -5.06 164.74 -77.42
C LEU A 71 -6.21 163.81 -76.99
N THR A 72 -7.35 163.81 -77.70
CA THR A 72 -8.44 162.86 -77.42
C THR A 72 -8.07 161.40 -77.75
N THR A 73 -7.16 161.18 -78.69
CA THR A 73 -6.63 159.84 -79.02
C THR A 73 -5.65 159.35 -77.96
N ILE A 74 -4.79 160.23 -77.44
CA ILE A 74 -3.85 159.95 -76.34
C ILE A 74 -4.63 159.68 -75.04
N LYS A 75 -5.68 160.47 -74.74
CA LYS A 75 -6.57 160.20 -73.61
C LYS A 75 -7.19 158.79 -73.70
N LYS A 76 -7.84 158.44 -74.82
CA LYS A 76 -8.40 157.09 -75.02
C LYS A 76 -7.37 155.97 -74.82
N LYS A 77 -6.10 156.19 -75.24
CA LYS A 77 -5.01 155.24 -74.98
C LYS A 77 -4.65 155.17 -73.50
N LEU A 78 -4.52 156.30 -72.80
CA LEU A 78 -4.30 156.36 -71.35
C LEU A 78 -5.43 155.66 -70.60
N ASP A 79 -6.69 156.02 -70.87
CA ASP A 79 -7.89 155.42 -70.28
C ASP A 79 -7.88 153.89 -70.45
N SER A 80 -7.57 153.41 -71.67
CA SER A 80 -7.45 151.96 -71.94
C SER A 80 -6.30 151.30 -71.18
N SER A 81 -5.16 151.99 -71.04
CA SER A 81 -3.98 151.52 -70.31
C SER A 81 -4.23 151.44 -68.81
N GLU A 82 -4.93 152.43 -68.24
CA GLU A 82 -5.34 152.44 -66.83
C GLU A 82 -6.36 151.34 -66.54
N ILE A 83 -7.32 151.09 -67.44
CA ILE A 83 -8.23 149.95 -67.36
C ILE A 83 -7.46 148.61 -67.39
N THR A 84 -6.46 148.45 -68.27
CA THR A 84 -5.62 147.23 -68.27
C THR A 84 -4.76 147.10 -67.00
N LYS A 85 -4.23 148.20 -66.47
CA LYS A 85 -3.46 148.21 -65.21
C LYS A 85 -4.35 147.84 -64.03
N GLY A 86 -5.58 148.36 -63.95
CA GLY A 86 -6.54 148.01 -62.91
C GLY A 86 -6.96 146.54 -62.96
N LYS A 87 -7.13 145.97 -64.16
CA LYS A 87 -7.36 144.52 -64.34
C LYS A 87 -6.15 143.69 -63.88
N ALA A 88 -4.94 144.03 -64.32
CA ALA A 88 -3.73 143.33 -63.95
C ALA A 88 -3.45 143.36 -62.43
N LEU A 89 -3.73 144.49 -61.77
CA LEU A 89 -3.65 144.58 -60.29
C LEU A 89 -4.72 143.71 -59.62
N SER A 90 -5.97 143.74 -60.09
CA SER A 90 -7.04 142.86 -59.58
C SER A 90 -6.75 141.36 -59.82
N GLU A 91 -6.02 141.01 -60.87
CA GLU A 91 -5.56 139.64 -61.16
C GLU A 91 -4.38 139.24 -60.25
N LEU A 92 -3.44 140.17 -59.99
CA LEU A 92 -2.35 139.99 -59.03
C LEU A 92 -2.89 139.81 -57.60
N ASP A 93 -3.86 140.60 -57.16
CA ASP A 93 -4.48 140.47 -55.83
C ASP A 93 -5.20 139.12 -55.67
N LYS A 94 -5.90 138.64 -56.71
CA LYS A 94 -6.49 137.30 -56.74
C LYS A 94 -5.40 136.21 -56.66
N ALA A 95 -4.31 136.35 -57.42
CA ALA A 95 -3.19 135.42 -57.39
C ALA A 95 -2.56 135.35 -55.99
N ASN A 96 -2.32 136.50 -55.35
CA ASN A 96 -1.81 136.61 -53.98
C ASN A 96 -2.75 135.93 -52.96
N LEU A 97 -4.06 136.12 -53.07
CA LEU A 97 -5.04 135.43 -52.23
C LEU A 97 -4.99 133.91 -52.42
N THR A 98 -4.92 133.41 -53.67
CA THR A 98 -4.78 131.97 -53.92
C THR A 98 -3.45 131.40 -53.43
N LEU A 99 -2.36 132.17 -53.50
CA LEU A 99 -1.06 131.76 -52.95
C LEU A 99 -1.13 131.61 -51.43
N GLN A 100 -1.71 132.56 -50.72
CA GLN A 100 -1.91 132.45 -49.26
C GLN A 100 -2.84 131.29 -48.88
N GLU A 101 -3.84 130.98 -49.69
CA GLU A 101 -4.73 129.83 -49.47
C GLU A 101 -3.99 128.49 -49.70
N LEU A 102 -3.18 128.40 -50.76
CA LEU A 102 -2.34 127.24 -51.06
C LEU A 102 -1.24 127.05 -50.01
N GLU A 103 -0.66 128.13 -49.48
CA GLU A 103 0.31 128.08 -48.39
C GLU A 103 -0.31 127.57 -47.08
N LYS A 104 -1.50 128.05 -46.71
CA LYS A 104 -2.27 127.53 -45.57
C LYS A 104 -2.59 126.05 -45.73
N LYS A 105 -3.03 125.64 -46.93
CA LYS A 105 -3.28 124.22 -47.27
C LYS A 105 -2.01 123.38 -47.20
N LEU A 106 -0.89 123.84 -47.75
CA LEU A 106 0.41 123.16 -47.71
C LEU A 106 0.92 122.97 -46.28
N ASN A 107 0.79 124.00 -45.44
CA ASN A 107 1.22 123.92 -44.04
C ASN A 107 0.30 123.00 -43.21
N SER A 108 -1.01 123.00 -43.47
CA SER A 108 -1.95 122.03 -42.89
C SER A 108 -1.63 120.58 -43.31
N VAL A 109 -1.33 120.34 -44.60
CA VAL A 109 -0.90 119.02 -45.10
C VAL A 109 0.45 118.59 -44.50
N ARG A 110 1.39 119.51 -44.32
CA ARG A 110 2.68 119.23 -43.63
C ARG A 110 2.46 118.83 -42.17
N GLN A 111 1.62 119.55 -41.43
CA GLN A 111 1.25 119.21 -40.05
C GLN A 111 0.57 117.86 -39.97
N SER A 112 -0.44 117.61 -40.83
CA SER A 112 -1.13 116.32 -40.90
C SER A 112 -0.18 115.15 -41.22
N LYS A 113 0.75 115.33 -42.17
CA LYS A 113 1.80 114.35 -42.46
C LYS A 113 2.70 114.10 -41.25
N GLN A 114 3.11 115.15 -40.53
CA GLN A 114 3.98 115.03 -39.37
C GLN A 114 3.29 114.23 -38.25
N SER A 115 2.05 114.57 -37.90
CA SER A 115 1.28 113.82 -36.90
C SER A 115 0.98 112.38 -37.33
N ALA A 116 0.84 112.11 -38.63
CA ALA A 116 0.70 110.74 -39.15
C ALA A 116 2.00 109.92 -39.02
N ILE A 117 3.17 110.55 -39.18
CA ILE A 117 4.48 109.92 -38.92
C ILE A 117 4.64 109.63 -37.41
N GLU A 118 4.36 110.62 -36.56
CA GLU A 118 4.42 110.46 -35.09
C GLU A 118 3.49 109.35 -34.59
N ALA A 119 2.27 109.27 -35.12
CA ALA A 119 1.34 108.17 -34.82
C ALA A 119 1.86 106.81 -35.30
N ALA A 120 2.45 106.73 -36.50
CA ALA A 120 3.04 105.49 -37.01
C ALA A 120 4.28 105.05 -36.20
N GLU A 121 5.10 105.97 -35.72
CA GLU A 121 6.24 105.69 -34.85
C GLU A 121 5.81 105.26 -33.44
N ALA A 122 4.76 105.86 -32.89
CA ALA A 122 4.15 105.42 -31.63
C ALA A 122 3.64 103.97 -31.73
N VAL A 123 2.86 103.64 -32.77
CA VAL A 123 2.39 102.26 -33.02
C VAL A 123 3.55 101.29 -33.24
N LYS A 124 4.60 101.71 -33.96
CA LYS A 124 5.81 100.90 -34.19
C LYS A 124 6.59 100.62 -32.90
N ASN A 125 6.55 101.51 -31.92
CA ASN A 125 7.18 101.29 -30.62
C ASN A 125 6.32 100.38 -29.71
N GLN A 126 5.00 100.61 -29.66
CA GLN A 126 4.06 99.72 -28.97
C GLN A 126 4.14 98.27 -29.50
N ALA A 127 4.30 98.08 -30.81
CA ALA A 127 4.48 96.76 -31.41
C ALA A 127 5.73 96.03 -30.87
N LYS A 128 6.86 96.72 -30.70
CA LYS A 128 8.10 96.15 -30.11
C LYS A 128 7.93 95.83 -28.63
N GLU A 129 7.24 96.69 -27.88
CA GLU A 129 6.96 96.46 -26.45
C GLU A 129 6.11 95.18 -26.27
N LEU A 130 5.11 94.97 -27.13
CA LEU A 130 4.31 93.74 -27.15
C LEU A 130 5.13 92.52 -27.59
N GLU A 131 6.02 92.65 -28.57
CA GLU A 131 6.94 91.57 -29.00
C GLU A 131 7.92 91.16 -27.88
N GLN A 132 8.43 92.14 -27.12
CA GLN A 132 9.26 91.91 -25.93
C GLN A 132 8.46 91.26 -24.79
N ALA A 133 7.22 91.70 -24.54
CA ALA A 133 6.35 91.09 -23.54
C ALA A 133 5.97 89.64 -23.90
N LEU A 134 5.73 89.34 -25.17
CA LEU A 134 5.42 87.99 -25.66
C LEU A 134 6.63 87.05 -25.53
N SER A 135 7.83 87.50 -25.89
CA SER A 135 9.06 86.70 -25.78
C SER A 135 9.45 86.46 -24.32
N GLN A 136 9.34 87.46 -23.43
CA GLN A 136 9.51 87.25 -21.98
C GLN A 136 8.51 86.24 -21.41
N LYS A 137 7.24 86.31 -21.84
CA LYS A 137 6.20 85.36 -21.42
C LYS A 137 6.45 83.94 -21.94
N ALA A 138 7.02 83.79 -23.14
CA ALA A 138 7.42 82.49 -23.67
C ALA A 138 8.52 81.83 -22.81
N ILE A 139 9.57 82.59 -22.45
CA ILE A 139 10.65 82.12 -21.57
C ILE A 139 10.09 81.66 -20.21
N GLY A 140 9.18 82.44 -19.61
CA GLY A 140 8.52 82.05 -18.36
C GLY A 140 7.65 80.79 -18.47
N TYR A 141 6.97 80.59 -19.61
CA TYR A 141 6.20 79.38 -19.87
C TYR A 141 7.10 78.14 -20.07
N GLU A 142 8.24 78.29 -20.75
CA GLU A 142 9.20 77.20 -20.95
C GLU A 142 9.87 76.79 -19.63
N ALA A 143 10.26 77.75 -18.78
CA ALA A 143 10.76 77.48 -17.44
C ALA A 143 9.72 76.72 -16.59
N TRP A 144 8.49 77.24 -16.49
CA TRP A 144 7.41 76.58 -15.76
C TRP A 144 7.10 75.17 -16.30
N LYS A 145 7.17 74.97 -17.61
CA LYS A 145 6.98 73.67 -18.25
C LYS A 145 8.12 72.69 -17.91
N GLN A 146 9.37 73.15 -17.86
CA GLN A 146 10.50 72.32 -17.43
C GLN A 146 10.38 71.93 -15.96
N GLU A 147 9.96 72.86 -15.09
CA GLU A 147 9.78 72.64 -13.66
C GLU A 147 8.59 71.70 -13.37
N LEU A 148 7.49 71.82 -14.12
CA LEU A 148 6.38 70.86 -14.11
C LEU A 148 6.82 69.45 -14.56
N GLU A 149 7.64 69.36 -15.61
CA GLU A 149 8.22 68.08 -16.07
C GLU A 149 9.26 67.51 -15.10
N HIS A 150 9.93 68.35 -14.31
CA HIS A 150 10.81 67.91 -13.22
C HIS A 150 9.98 67.29 -12.08
N ALA A 151 8.99 68.02 -11.55
CA ALA A 151 8.09 67.54 -10.51
C ALA A 151 7.33 66.26 -10.91
N ARG A 152 6.96 66.13 -12.20
CA ARG A 152 6.39 64.89 -12.77
C ARG A 152 7.37 63.72 -12.72
N LYS A 153 8.66 63.94 -13.01
CA LYS A 153 9.69 62.89 -12.93
C LYS A 153 9.95 62.47 -11.49
N GLU A 154 10.06 63.42 -10.56
CA GLU A 154 10.22 63.16 -9.12
C GLU A 154 9.01 62.43 -8.52
N TYR A 155 7.79 62.79 -8.92
CA TYR A 155 6.60 62.03 -8.57
C TYR A 155 6.63 60.61 -9.16
N THR A 156 7.14 60.45 -10.38
CA THR A 156 7.25 59.14 -11.03
C THR A 156 8.35 58.27 -10.42
N THR A 157 9.45 58.82 -9.89
CA THR A 157 10.47 58.05 -9.16
C THR A 157 9.98 57.67 -7.77
N THR A 158 9.45 58.63 -7.01
CA THR A 158 8.93 58.36 -5.65
C THR A 158 7.75 57.38 -5.63
N VAL A 159 6.89 57.35 -6.66
CA VAL A 159 5.87 56.30 -6.81
C VAL A 159 6.49 54.92 -7.10
N LYS A 160 7.54 54.84 -7.93
CA LYS A 160 8.25 53.56 -8.18
C LYS A 160 8.98 53.05 -6.94
N GLU A 161 9.61 53.94 -6.18
CA GLU A 161 10.27 53.64 -4.91
C GLU A 161 9.25 53.14 -3.88
N LEU A 162 8.11 53.82 -3.76
CA LEU A 162 7.00 53.40 -2.91
C LEU A 162 6.44 52.02 -3.31
N ASP A 163 6.30 51.74 -4.61
CA ASP A 163 5.84 50.43 -5.07
C ASP A 163 6.88 49.32 -4.90
N ALA A 164 8.18 49.63 -4.99
CA ALA A 164 9.25 48.72 -4.60
C ALA A 164 9.21 48.40 -3.09
N SER A 165 9.10 49.42 -2.23
CA SER A 165 8.95 49.23 -0.78
C SER A 165 7.70 48.43 -0.39
N LYS A 166 6.58 48.58 -1.12
CA LYS A 166 5.39 47.72 -0.94
C LYS A 166 5.67 46.26 -1.31
N GLN A 167 6.41 46.01 -2.39
CA GLN A 167 6.79 44.65 -2.79
C GLN A 167 7.74 44.01 -1.76
N GLU A 168 8.70 44.76 -1.24
CA GLU A 168 9.60 44.31 -0.16
C GLU A 168 8.82 44.02 1.13
N LEU A 169 7.91 44.91 1.55
CA LEU A 169 7.05 44.69 2.72
C LEU A 169 6.16 43.43 2.56
N ASN A 170 5.68 43.14 1.35
CA ASN A 170 4.91 41.93 1.08
C ASN A 170 5.78 40.66 1.10
N LYS A 171 7.02 40.71 0.61
CA LYS A 171 7.99 39.60 0.77
C LYS A 171 8.28 39.34 2.24
N ILE A 172 8.64 40.37 3.00
CA ILE A 172 8.93 40.27 4.44
C ILE A 172 7.75 39.66 5.23
N ARG A 173 6.50 39.92 4.82
CA ARG A 173 5.31 39.27 5.38
C ARG A 173 5.26 37.78 5.03
N GLN A 174 5.44 37.41 3.77
CA GLN A 174 5.48 36.01 3.33
C GLN A 174 6.62 35.23 4.00
N ASP A 175 7.80 35.84 4.14
CA ASP A 175 8.95 35.27 4.84
C ASP A 175 8.66 35.09 6.35
N PHE A 176 7.97 36.06 6.98
CA PHE A 176 7.55 35.97 8.38
C PHE A 176 6.51 34.88 8.61
N ASP A 177 5.48 34.79 7.75
CA ASP A 177 4.44 33.76 7.83
C ASP A 177 5.07 32.36 7.63
N THR A 178 5.96 32.21 6.64
CA THR A 178 6.72 30.98 6.40
C THR A 178 7.60 30.60 7.61
N ALA A 179 8.27 31.58 8.22
CA ALA A 179 9.08 31.36 9.44
C ALA A 179 8.21 31.00 10.66
N LEU A 180 6.98 31.53 10.75
CA LEU A 180 6.02 31.18 11.79
C LEU A 180 5.51 29.74 11.62
N GLU A 181 5.16 29.32 10.40
CA GLU A 181 4.79 27.94 10.08
C GLU A 181 5.94 26.96 10.38
N ALA A 182 7.16 27.27 9.92
CA ALA A 182 8.35 26.46 10.19
C ALA A 182 8.62 26.32 11.71
N LYS A 183 8.43 27.39 12.49
CA LYS A 183 8.54 27.39 13.95
C LYS A 183 7.46 26.53 14.62
N LEU A 184 6.22 26.56 14.12
CA LEU A 184 5.13 25.71 14.62
C LEU A 184 5.38 24.23 14.31
N ALA A 185 5.83 23.91 13.09
CA ALA A 185 6.23 22.54 12.72
C ALA A 185 7.39 22.04 13.59
N ALA A 186 8.41 22.87 13.83
CA ALA A 186 9.54 22.54 14.71
C ALA A 186 9.09 22.22 16.15
N PHE A 187 8.12 22.97 16.70
CA PHE A 187 7.54 22.66 18.01
C PHE A 187 6.73 21.37 18.03
N GLN A 188 5.97 21.06 16.97
CA GLN A 188 5.23 19.80 16.86
C GLN A 188 6.18 18.60 16.84
N THR A 189 7.20 18.63 15.97
CA THR A 189 8.21 17.57 15.88
C THR A 189 9.05 17.44 17.15
N ALA A 190 9.39 18.55 17.83
CA ALA A 190 10.09 18.50 19.12
C ALA A 190 9.22 17.87 20.22
N GLY A 191 7.91 18.18 20.24
CA GLY A 191 6.97 17.56 21.16
C GLY A 191 6.74 16.07 20.90
N GLU A 192 6.81 15.63 19.64
CA GLU A 192 6.77 14.21 19.25
C GLU A 192 8.04 13.46 19.63
N ALA A 193 9.20 14.06 19.36
CA ALA A 193 10.50 13.56 19.82
C ALA A 193 10.51 13.41 21.35
N GLN A 194 10.04 14.42 22.10
CA GLN A 194 9.94 14.34 23.56
C GLN A 194 8.98 13.22 24.04
N ARG A 195 7.81 13.08 23.40
CA ARG A 195 6.84 12.02 23.74
C ARG A 195 7.41 10.62 23.47
N SER A 196 8.07 10.42 22.33
CA SER A 196 8.73 9.15 21.98
C SER A 196 9.92 8.83 22.89
N ALA A 197 10.74 9.83 23.25
CA ALA A 197 11.84 9.69 24.20
C ALA A 197 11.37 9.28 25.59
N LYS A 198 10.29 9.90 26.10
CA LYS A 198 9.67 9.53 27.39
C LYS A 198 9.16 8.07 27.37
N LEU A 199 8.42 7.68 26.33
CA LEU A 199 7.90 6.33 26.16
C LEU A 199 9.03 5.28 26.06
N ASN A 200 10.12 5.60 25.35
CA ASN A 200 11.30 4.74 25.27
C ASN A 200 12.06 4.65 26.61
N SER A 201 12.12 5.74 27.39
CA SER A 201 12.69 5.74 28.74
C SER A 201 11.87 4.87 29.70
N GLU A 202 10.54 4.92 29.61
CA GLU A 202 9.63 4.09 30.41
C GLU A 202 9.81 2.60 30.08
N LYS A 203 9.86 2.24 28.79
CA LYS A 203 10.19 0.87 28.34
C LYS A 203 11.57 0.40 28.79
N LEU A 204 12.59 1.27 28.75
CA LEU A 204 13.94 0.92 29.18
C LEU A 204 14.00 0.69 30.70
N GLN A 205 13.24 1.46 31.49
CA GLN A 205 13.07 1.21 32.92
C GLN A 205 12.32 -0.12 33.19
N GLU A 206 11.27 -0.43 32.43
CA GLU A 206 10.56 -1.70 32.54
C GLU A 206 11.48 -2.90 32.23
N LEU A 207 12.21 -2.85 31.11
CA LEU A 207 13.18 -3.88 30.73
C LEU A 207 14.31 -4.01 31.77
N SER A 208 14.77 -2.90 32.34
CA SER A 208 15.76 -2.91 33.43
C SER A 208 15.22 -3.65 34.68
N ASN A 209 13.96 -3.41 35.04
CA ASN A 209 13.30 -4.12 36.14
C ASN A 209 13.13 -5.62 35.84
N GLN A 210 12.74 -6.00 34.62
CA GLN A 210 12.65 -7.40 34.19
C GLN A 210 14.03 -8.09 34.23
N ILE A 211 15.09 -7.40 33.79
CA ILE A 211 16.47 -7.91 33.88
C ILE A 211 16.92 -8.06 35.35
N ALA A 212 16.48 -7.19 36.26
CA ALA A 212 16.76 -7.31 37.69
C ALA A 212 16.09 -8.55 38.31
N THR A 213 14.78 -8.76 38.08
CA THR A 213 14.06 -9.92 38.62
C THR A 213 14.57 -11.24 38.02
N MET A 214 14.93 -11.27 36.74
CA MET A 214 15.58 -12.44 36.13
C MET A 214 16.95 -12.74 36.77
N LYS A 215 17.75 -11.72 37.14
CA LYS A 215 19.01 -11.93 37.85
C LYS A 215 18.81 -12.49 39.25
N GLU A 216 17.81 -12.01 40.01
CA GLU A 216 17.44 -12.58 41.30
C GLU A 216 16.98 -14.04 41.16
N GLN A 217 16.13 -14.34 40.18
CA GLN A 217 15.68 -15.71 39.89
C GLN A 217 16.85 -16.66 39.54
N ILE A 218 17.81 -16.21 38.73
CA ILE A 218 19.04 -16.96 38.42
C ILE A 218 19.88 -17.19 39.69
N GLN A 219 19.98 -16.19 40.57
CA GLN A 219 20.70 -16.31 41.84
C GLN A 219 20.00 -17.29 42.80
N HIS A 220 18.68 -17.24 42.92
CA HIS A 220 17.90 -18.22 43.69
C HIS A 220 18.03 -19.64 43.13
N LEU A 221 17.94 -19.82 41.81
CA LEU A 221 18.17 -21.12 41.15
C LEU A 221 19.58 -21.64 41.41
N LYS A 222 20.61 -20.78 41.37
CA LYS A 222 21.99 -21.17 41.66
C LYS A 222 22.17 -21.64 43.11
N VAL A 223 21.54 -20.96 44.08
CA VAL A 223 21.55 -21.37 45.50
C VAL A 223 20.81 -22.71 45.67
N ALA A 224 19.61 -22.85 45.10
CA ALA A 224 18.82 -24.08 45.19
C ALA A 224 19.55 -25.27 44.53
N SER A 225 20.18 -25.07 43.37
CA SER A 225 21.00 -26.09 42.71
C SER A 225 22.20 -26.50 43.55
N SER A 226 22.87 -25.55 44.21
CA SER A 226 23.99 -25.86 45.11
C SER A 226 23.52 -26.65 46.33
N GLN A 227 22.38 -26.30 46.92
CA GLN A 227 21.78 -27.00 48.06
C GLN A 227 21.31 -28.42 47.68
N ALA A 228 20.76 -28.61 46.49
CA ALA A 228 20.38 -29.92 45.96
C ALA A 228 21.61 -30.81 45.72
N GLN A 229 22.70 -30.25 45.18
CA GLN A 229 23.97 -30.96 45.00
C GLN A 229 24.60 -31.36 46.35
N ASP A 230 24.61 -30.45 47.33
CA ASP A 230 25.03 -30.72 48.71
C ASP A 230 24.23 -31.88 49.35
N GLY A 231 22.91 -31.86 49.17
CA GLY A 231 22.01 -32.92 49.61
C GLY A 231 22.26 -34.26 48.91
N GLN A 232 22.57 -34.23 47.61
CA GLN A 232 22.93 -35.42 46.84
C GLN A 232 24.25 -36.03 47.32
N VAL A 233 25.27 -35.22 47.62
CA VAL A 233 26.54 -35.68 48.19
C VAL A 233 26.30 -36.38 49.53
N LYS A 234 25.60 -35.74 50.47
CA LYS A 234 25.27 -36.32 51.79
C LYS A 234 24.47 -37.62 51.67
N ALA A 235 23.50 -37.68 50.76
CA ALA A 235 22.72 -38.91 50.50
C ALA A 235 23.55 -40.04 49.88
N MET A 236 24.59 -39.71 49.09
CA MET A 236 25.55 -40.68 48.56
C MET A 236 26.52 -41.18 49.63
N GLU A 237 27.03 -40.29 50.48
CA GLU A 237 27.87 -40.62 51.65
C GLU A 237 27.11 -41.57 52.61
N GLU A 238 25.86 -41.25 52.96
CA GLU A 238 25.00 -42.14 53.74
C GLU A 238 24.78 -43.50 53.07
N ARG A 239 24.56 -43.52 51.76
CA ARG A 239 24.37 -44.75 51.00
C ARG A 239 25.63 -45.61 50.99
N GLU A 240 26.81 -45.01 50.83
CA GLU A 240 28.09 -45.70 50.83
C GLU A 240 28.46 -46.22 52.24
N ALA A 241 28.13 -45.47 53.29
CA ALA A 241 28.23 -45.94 54.68
C ALA A 241 27.32 -47.16 54.94
N ARG A 242 26.08 -47.16 54.43
CA ARG A 242 25.17 -48.34 54.53
C ARG A 242 25.68 -49.52 53.70
N VAL A 243 26.20 -49.30 52.49
CA VAL A 243 26.74 -50.35 51.62
C VAL A 243 28.00 -50.99 52.21
N SER A 244 28.90 -50.20 52.78
CA SER A 244 30.10 -50.71 53.47
C SER A 244 29.73 -51.47 54.75
N PHE A 245 28.76 -51.00 55.54
CA PHE A 245 28.21 -51.77 56.66
C PHE A 245 27.67 -53.15 56.22
N TYR A 246 26.79 -53.19 55.21
CA TYR A 246 26.25 -54.47 54.71
C TYR A 246 27.31 -55.38 54.08
N LYS A 247 28.34 -54.82 53.43
CA LYS A 247 29.49 -55.59 52.93
C LYS A 247 30.23 -56.26 54.08
N ASN A 248 30.58 -55.51 55.12
CA ASN A 248 31.31 -56.02 56.27
C ASN A 248 30.49 -57.08 57.03
N ALA A 249 29.19 -56.83 57.25
CA ALA A 249 28.29 -57.79 57.89
C ALA A 249 28.12 -59.09 57.07
N LYS A 250 28.10 -59.00 55.73
CA LYS A 250 28.11 -60.17 54.85
C LYS A 250 29.42 -60.96 54.98
N GLU A 251 30.56 -60.27 54.99
CA GLU A 251 31.89 -60.89 55.10
C GLU A 251 32.05 -61.60 56.46
N GLU A 252 31.62 -60.96 57.56
CA GLU A 252 31.57 -61.55 58.90
C GLU A 252 30.66 -62.79 58.94
N ALA A 253 29.49 -62.74 58.31
CA ALA A 253 28.58 -63.89 58.22
C ALA A 253 29.16 -65.04 57.38
N GLN A 254 29.88 -64.75 56.29
CA GLN A 254 30.60 -65.76 55.50
C GLN A 254 31.74 -66.39 56.31
N ASN A 255 32.49 -65.60 57.08
CA ASN A 255 33.56 -66.10 57.95
C ASN A 255 32.99 -66.99 59.08
N LYS A 256 31.87 -66.61 59.69
CA LYS A 256 31.14 -67.45 60.67
C LYS A 256 30.63 -68.76 60.07
N LEU A 257 30.10 -68.73 58.84
CA LEU A 257 29.65 -69.93 58.13
C LEU A 257 30.83 -70.86 57.82
N MET A 258 31.98 -70.31 57.40
CA MET A 258 33.20 -71.10 57.19
C MET A 258 33.77 -71.68 58.50
N ALA A 259 33.70 -70.95 59.62
CA ALA A 259 34.09 -71.48 60.93
C ALA A 259 33.19 -72.66 61.33
N LEU A 260 31.86 -72.49 61.32
CA LEU A 260 30.90 -73.56 61.62
C LEU A 260 31.07 -74.78 60.70
N LYS A 261 31.40 -74.57 59.42
CA LYS A 261 31.68 -75.65 58.46
C LYS A 261 32.95 -76.44 58.81
N ASN A 262 33.95 -75.79 59.42
CA ASN A 262 35.18 -76.43 59.89
C ASN A 262 35.02 -77.06 61.29
N GLU A 263 34.07 -76.56 62.10
CA GLU A 263 33.68 -77.12 63.41
C GLU A 263 32.79 -78.36 63.28
N CYS A 264 32.11 -78.56 62.15
CA CYS A 264 31.49 -79.84 61.82
C CYS A 264 32.60 -80.88 61.56
N ASP A 265 32.74 -81.87 62.45
CA ASP A 265 33.67 -82.99 62.31
C ASP A 265 33.57 -83.63 60.91
N GLN A 266 34.54 -83.31 60.05
CA GLN A 266 34.49 -83.70 58.64
C GLN A 266 34.61 -85.23 58.49
N GLU A 267 35.41 -85.86 59.33
CA GLU A 267 35.55 -87.32 59.41
C GLU A 267 34.26 -88.00 59.89
N LEU A 268 33.56 -87.42 60.88
CA LEU A 268 32.26 -87.93 61.35
C LEU A 268 31.20 -87.79 60.26
N THR A 269 31.18 -86.66 59.56
CA THR A 269 30.24 -86.38 58.48
C THR A 269 30.44 -87.37 57.32
N GLN A 270 31.68 -87.56 56.87
CA GLN A 270 32.03 -88.55 55.84
C GLN A 270 31.78 -90.00 56.31
N GLY A 271 32.01 -90.30 57.60
CA GLY A 271 31.70 -91.60 58.19
C GLY A 271 30.19 -91.92 58.25
N LEU A 272 29.35 -90.91 58.46
CA LEU A 272 27.89 -91.04 58.39
C LEU A 272 27.39 -91.17 56.94
N GLU A 273 27.97 -90.41 56.00
CA GLU A 273 27.66 -90.50 54.57
C GLU A 273 28.07 -91.87 53.98
N ALA A 274 29.22 -92.41 54.40
CA ALA A 274 29.66 -93.77 54.05
C ALA A 274 28.70 -94.84 54.59
N LYS A 275 28.28 -94.75 55.85
CA LYS A 275 27.28 -95.66 56.46
C LYS A 275 25.90 -95.55 55.80
N LEU A 276 25.50 -94.35 55.36
CA LEU A 276 24.27 -94.15 54.59
C LEU A 276 24.36 -94.85 53.24
N HIS A 277 25.50 -94.79 52.56
CA HIS A 277 25.75 -95.51 51.30
C HIS A 277 25.91 -97.03 51.47
N GLU A 278 26.38 -97.50 52.61
CA GLU A 278 26.45 -98.92 52.97
C GLU A 278 25.04 -99.49 53.20
N THR A 279 24.29 -98.93 54.15
CA THR A 279 22.90 -99.31 54.44
C THR A 279 21.97 -99.16 53.24
N SER A 280 22.17 -98.15 52.38
CA SER A 280 21.40 -98.02 51.12
C SER A 280 21.65 -99.16 50.14
N ARG A 281 22.87 -99.73 50.09
CA ARG A 281 23.16 -100.93 49.28
C ARG A 281 22.54 -102.18 49.90
N GLU A 282 22.60 -102.33 51.22
CA GLU A 282 21.95 -103.44 51.92
C GLU A 282 20.43 -103.45 51.66
N ILE A 283 19.79 -102.28 51.74
CA ILE A 283 18.36 -102.11 51.42
C ILE A 283 18.06 -102.50 49.96
N GLN A 284 18.92 -102.13 49.00
CA GLN A 284 18.75 -102.56 47.59
C GLN A 284 18.88 -104.08 47.41
N VAL A 285 19.84 -104.72 48.08
CA VAL A 285 20.02 -106.18 48.04
C VAL A 285 18.81 -106.90 48.65
N LEU A 286 18.31 -106.42 49.80
CA LEU A 286 17.11 -106.96 50.45
C LEU A 286 15.85 -106.78 49.58
N GLN A 287 15.69 -105.61 48.93
CA GLN A 287 14.60 -105.38 47.99
C GLN A 287 14.63 -106.33 46.79
N GLU A 288 15.82 -106.63 46.25
CA GLU A 288 15.93 -107.56 45.12
C GLU A 288 15.69 -109.01 45.54
N GLN A 289 16.16 -109.43 46.73
CA GLN A 289 15.84 -110.73 47.32
C GLN A 289 14.32 -110.91 47.54
N VAL A 290 13.63 -109.87 48.03
CA VAL A 290 12.17 -109.89 48.21
C VAL A 290 11.44 -110.02 46.86
N LYS A 291 11.86 -109.29 45.82
CA LYS A 291 11.31 -109.46 44.46
C LYS A 291 11.52 -110.89 43.93
N GLN A 292 12.72 -111.45 44.11
CA GLN A 292 13.06 -112.78 43.61
C GLN A 292 12.26 -113.88 44.34
N ALA A 293 12.10 -113.75 45.66
CA ALA A 293 11.25 -114.66 46.45
C ALA A 293 9.78 -114.58 46.00
N HIS A 294 9.23 -113.37 45.89
CA HIS A 294 7.85 -113.16 45.43
C HIS A 294 7.63 -113.66 43.99
N ALA A 295 8.62 -113.50 43.09
CA ALA A 295 8.54 -114.05 41.74
C ALA A 295 8.44 -115.58 41.76
N SER A 296 9.31 -116.24 42.53
CA SER A 296 9.28 -117.69 42.71
C SER A 296 7.97 -118.20 43.33
N GLU A 297 7.40 -117.45 44.29
CA GLU A 297 6.10 -117.77 44.91
C GLU A 297 4.94 -117.62 43.91
N MET A 298 4.94 -116.56 43.10
CA MET A 298 3.95 -116.37 42.04
C MET A 298 4.08 -117.40 40.91
N ASP A 299 5.26 -117.98 40.69
CA ASP A 299 5.44 -119.10 39.76
C ASP A 299 4.85 -120.41 40.33
N THR A 300 5.08 -120.76 41.61
CA THR A 300 4.43 -121.92 42.22
C THR A 300 2.91 -121.77 42.33
N VAL A 301 2.40 -120.60 42.69
CA VAL A 301 0.95 -120.33 42.70
C VAL A 301 0.34 -120.52 41.31
N ARG A 302 1.05 -120.12 40.23
CA ARG A 302 0.59 -120.32 38.85
C ARG A 302 0.53 -121.80 38.46
N VAL A 303 1.54 -122.60 38.85
CA VAL A 303 1.53 -124.06 38.62
C VAL A 303 0.36 -124.71 39.34
N ILE A 304 0.18 -124.43 40.65
CA ILE A 304 -0.93 -124.95 41.45
C ILE A 304 -2.30 -124.54 40.85
N THR A 305 -2.42 -123.32 40.31
CA THR A 305 -3.65 -122.86 39.67
C THR A 305 -3.96 -123.63 38.38
N LEU A 306 -2.94 -123.99 37.59
CA LEU A 306 -3.10 -124.82 36.39
C LEU A 306 -3.51 -126.25 36.76
N GLU A 307 -2.86 -126.85 37.77
CA GLU A 307 -3.22 -128.18 38.30
C GLU A 307 -4.67 -128.22 38.82
N ILE A 308 -5.14 -127.13 39.46
CA ILE A 308 -6.53 -127.00 39.94
C ILE A 308 -7.52 -126.89 38.76
N GLU A 309 -7.24 -126.11 37.73
CA GLU A 309 -8.13 -126.02 36.55
C GLU A 309 -8.13 -127.32 35.71
N GLU A 310 -7.00 -128.05 35.65
CA GLU A 310 -6.95 -129.37 35.03
C GLU A 310 -7.74 -130.42 35.83
N ALA A 311 -7.60 -130.45 37.16
CA ALA A 311 -8.40 -131.31 38.04
C ALA A 311 -9.90 -130.98 37.95
N LYS A 312 -10.26 -129.69 37.89
CA LYS A 312 -11.63 -129.20 37.70
C LYS A 312 -12.21 -129.61 36.35
N LYS A 313 -11.39 -129.61 35.28
CA LYS A 313 -11.79 -130.11 33.95
C LYS A 313 -12.06 -131.62 33.96
N THR A 314 -11.18 -132.42 34.56
CA THR A 314 -11.42 -133.89 34.67
C THR A 314 -12.63 -134.21 35.55
N LEU A 315 -12.91 -133.41 36.59
CA LEU A 315 -14.09 -133.56 37.43
C LEU A 315 -15.40 -133.16 36.69
N GLN A 316 -15.35 -132.18 35.79
CA GLN A 316 -16.46 -131.87 34.88
C GLN A 316 -16.71 -133.01 33.88
N GLU A 317 -15.65 -133.59 33.29
CA GLU A 317 -15.74 -134.74 32.38
C GLU A 317 -16.37 -135.96 33.08
N VAL A 318 -15.96 -136.26 34.33
CA VAL A 318 -16.57 -137.31 35.16
C VAL A 318 -18.04 -137.00 35.50
N LEU A 319 -18.42 -135.74 35.68
CA LEU A 319 -19.81 -135.35 35.93
C LEU A 319 -20.68 -135.51 34.66
N GLU A 320 -20.13 -135.21 33.49
CA GLU A 320 -20.78 -135.47 32.20
C GLU A 320 -20.96 -136.98 31.96
N GLU A 321 -19.93 -137.80 32.24
CA GLU A 321 -20.05 -139.27 32.26
C GLU A 321 -21.13 -139.74 33.24
N GLU A 322 -21.17 -139.20 34.48
CA GLU A 322 -22.18 -139.55 35.49
C GLU A 322 -23.61 -139.26 35.01
N THR A 323 -23.84 -138.09 34.40
CA THR A 323 -25.15 -137.79 33.79
C THR A 323 -25.49 -138.72 32.61
N SER A 324 -24.50 -139.12 31.79
CA SER A 324 -24.73 -140.05 30.68
C SER A 324 -25.11 -141.45 31.19
N LEU A 325 -24.45 -141.93 32.25
CA LEU A 325 -24.75 -143.20 32.91
C LEU A 325 -26.10 -143.13 33.61
N ARG A 326 -26.44 -142.01 34.25
CA ARG A 326 -27.75 -141.80 34.88
C ARG A 326 -28.88 -141.83 33.86
N ASN A 327 -28.71 -141.17 32.71
CA ASN A 327 -29.66 -141.22 31.59
C ASN A 327 -29.81 -142.65 31.03
N LEU A 328 -28.73 -143.42 30.94
CA LEU A 328 -28.77 -144.83 30.51
C LEU A 328 -29.48 -145.72 31.55
N VAL A 329 -29.27 -145.48 32.85
CA VAL A 329 -29.98 -146.17 33.94
C VAL A 329 -31.48 -145.82 33.92
N ASP A 330 -31.85 -144.58 33.63
CA ASP A 330 -33.26 -144.19 33.47
C ASP A 330 -33.91 -144.76 32.20
N LEU A 331 -33.15 -144.93 31.12
CA LEU A 331 -33.62 -145.67 29.94
C LEU A 331 -33.88 -147.14 30.29
N ILE A 332 -32.91 -147.82 30.92
CA ILE A 332 -33.07 -149.22 31.39
C ILE A 332 -34.22 -149.34 32.40
N ARG A 333 -34.45 -148.32 33.24
CA ARG A 333 -35.58 -148.27 34.19
C ARG A 333 -36.93 -148.14 33.48
N THR A 334 -37.02 -147.32 32.43
CA THR A 334 -38.26 -147.21 31.65
C THR A 334 -38.51 -148.45 30.79
N GLU A 335 -37.47 -149.07 30.23
CA GLU A 335 -37.56 -150.41 29.61
C GLU A 335 -38.00 -151.49 30.61
N LEU A 336 -37.53 -151.46 31.87
CA LEU A 336 -37.95 -152.40 32.91
C LEU A 336 -39.45 -152.24 33.27
N GLU A 337 -39.95 -151.01 33.40
CA GLU A 337 -41.39 -150.77 33.64
C GLU A 337 -42.24 -151.08 32.39
N GLN A 338 -41.71 -150.88 31.19
CA GLN A 338 -42.33 -151.30 29.93
C GLN A 338 -42.45 -152.83 29.87
N VAL A 339 -41.37 -153.58 30.19
CA VAL A 339 -41.38 -155.05 30.25
C VAL A 339 -42.31 -155.58 31.35
N LYS A 340 -42.43 -154.88 32.50
CA LYS A 340 -43.44 -155.22 33.52
C LYS A 340 -44.86 -155.02 33.01
N LYS A 341 -45.15 -153.90 32.33
CA LYS A 341 -46.45 -153.70 31.64
C LYS A 341 -46.72 -154.81 30.64
N GLU A 342 -45.74 -155.15 29.80
CA GLU A 342 -45.86 -156.25 28.83
C GLU A 342 -46.07 -157.61 29.52
N GLN A 343 -45.53 -157.83 30.73
CA GLN A 343 -45.79 -159.02 31.54
C GLN A 343 -47.21 -159.06 32.14
N GLU A 344 -47.79 -157.92 32.54
CA GLU A 344 -49.20 -157.84 32.95
C GLU A 344 -50.14 -158.00 31.75
N ASP A 345 -49.85 -157.34 30.64
CA ASP A 345 -50.50 -157.51 29.33
C ASP A 345 -50.51 -158.98 28.88
N LEU A 346 -49.39 -159.70 29.07
CA LEU A 346 -49.29 -161.13 28.74
C LEU A 346 -50.10 -162.01 29.69
N LYS A 347 -50.20 -161.69 30.99
CA LYS A 347 -51.11 -162.36 31.94
C LYS A 347 -52.58 -162.09 31.66
N GLU A 348 -52.92 -160.92 31.14
CA GLU A 348 -54.29 -160.63 30.73
C GLU A 348 -54.62 -161.32 29.39
N LYS A 349 -53.66 -161.40 28.46
CA LYS A 349 -53.74 -162.21 27.24
C LYS A 349 -53.78 -163.72 27.52
N GLU A 350 -53.16 -164.21 28.59
CA GLU A 350 -53.25 -165.60 29.07
C GLU A 350 -54.70 -165.95 29.48
N LYS A 351 -55.34 -165.09 30.30
CA LYS A 351 -56.76 -165.23 30.65
C LYS A 351 -57.69 -165.08 29.44
N ALA A 352 -57.36 -164.19 28.50
CA ALA A 352 -58.08 -164.05 27.25
C ALA A 352 -57.89 -165.27 26.32
N ALA A 353 -56.77 -165.99 26.39
CA ALA A 353 -56.50 -167.19 25.62
C ALA A 353 -57.21 -168.43 26.20
N GLU A 354 -57.33 -168.55 27.52
CA GLU A 354 -58.15 -169.57 28.15
C GLU A 354 -59.66 -169.33 27.88
N ALA A 355 -60.09 -168.06 27.88
CA ALA A 355 -61.39 -167.69 27.32
C ALA A 355 -61.48 -168.08 25.83
N HIS A 356 -60.46 -167.83 25.00
CA HIS A 356 -60.50 -168.21 23.57
C HIS A 356 -60.40 -169.74 23.31
N ALA A 357 -60.13 -170.54 24.34
CA ALA A 357 -60.29 -172.00 24.33
C ALA A 357 -61.70 -172.46 24.74
N ALA A 358 -62.42 -171.66 25.53
CA ALA A 358 -63.85 -171.84 25.82
C ALA A 358 -64.76 -171.24 24.73
N THR A 359 -64.32 -170.15 24.10
CA THR A 359 -65.09 -169.34 23.16
C THR A 359 -64.18 -168.81 22.01
N LEU A 360 -64.10 -169.40 20.82
CA LEU A 360 -65.03 -170.32 20.15
C LEU A 360 -66.51 -169.84 20.16
N THR A 361 -66.73 -168.59 20.63
CA THR A 361 -68.01 -167.89 20.88
C THR A 361 -67.82 -166.39 21.31
N ASP A 362 -66.98 -165.59 20.59
CA ASP A 362 -67.04 -164.09 20.33
C ASP A 362 -66.41 -162.88 21.19
N LYS A 363 -65.34 -162.17 20.65
CA LYS A 363 -65.10 -160.67 20.29
C LYS A 363 -64.67 -159.41 21.22
N LEU A 364 -63.52 -158.66 20.93
CA LEU A 364 -63.06 -157.15 21.06
C LEU A 364 -62.34 -156.46 22.35
N ARG A 365 -61.64 -155.23 22.50
CA ARG A 365 -60.74 -154.21 21.73
C ARG A 365 -60.22 -152.82 22.45
N ASN A 366 -58.90 -152.36 22.38
CA ASN A 366 -58.07 -151.01 22.45
C ASN A 366 -58.39 -149.68 23.32
N GLY A 367 -57.58 -148.56 23.61
CA GLY A 367 -56.19 -147.92 23.36
C GLY A 367 -55.86 -146.42 23.94
N SER A 368 -54.71 -145.69 23.62
CA SER A 368 -54.26 -144.18 23.81
C SER A 368 -53.28 -143.66 25.00
N GLU A 369 -52.54 -142.48 25.21
CA GLU A 369 -51.79 -141.25 24.61
C GLU A 369 -51.06 -140.31 25.76
N GLU A 370 -50.24 -139.17 25.81
CA GLU A 370 -49.52 -138.01 25.06
C GLU A 370 -48.30 -137.20 25.84
N THR A 371 -47.85 -135.89 25.61
CA THR A 371 -46.54 -135.12 26.00
C THR A 371 -46.60 -133.66 26.70
N SER A 372 -45.68 -132.61 26.91
CA SER A 372 -44.26 -132.00 26.67
C SER A 372 -43.87 -130.81 27.73
N SER A 373 -42.92 -129.78 27.85
CA SER A 373 -41.73 -128.94 27.27
C SER A 373 -40.95 -128.06 28.40
N ALA A 374 -40.05 -126.98 28.46
CA ALA A 374 -39.29 -125.86 27.70
C ALA A 374 -38.10 -125.06 28.52
N VAL A 375 -37.39 -123.91 28.09
CA VAL A 375 -36.03 -123.31 28.59
C VAL A 375 -35.65 -121.73 28.50
N GLU A 376 -34.73 -121.17 29.39
CA GLU A 376 -33.77 -119.94 29.51
C GLU A 376 -33.83 -118.54 28.70
N LYS A 377 -32.99 -117.42 28.79
CA LYS A 377 -31.68 -116.93 29.44
C LYS A 377 -31.44 -115.35 29.72
N GLU A 378 -30.23 -114.73 29.52
CA GLU A 378 -29.63 -113.42 30.11
C GLU A 378 -29.07 -112.32 29.08
N SER A 379 -28.22 -111.23 29.24
CA SER A 379 -27.28 -110.58 30.27
C SER A 379 -26.90 -109.03 29.99
N GLU A 380 -25.77 -108.39 30.49
CA GLU A 380 -25.59 -106.86 30.70
C GLU A 380 -24.14 -106.13 30.59
N ASN A 381 -24.09 -104.74 30.59
CA ASN A 381 -23.06 -103.68 31.02
C ASN A 381 -21.92 -102.98 30.15
N CYS A 382 -22.12 -101.72 29.66
CA CYS A 382 -21.06 -100.75 29.23
C CYS A 382 -21.55 -99.28 28.94
N ALA A 383 -21.25 -98.25 29.76
CA ALA A 383 -21.78 -96.87 29.49
C ALA A 383 -21.04 -95.60 29.99
N LYS A 384 -20.07 -95.66 30.93
CA LYS A 384 -19.70 -94.47 31.74
C LYS A 384 -18.54 -93.59 31.23
N VAL A 385 -17.77 -94.04 30.23
CA VAL A 385 -16.53 -93.38 29.78
C VAL A 385 -16.79 -92.34 28.68
N GLU A 386 -17.70 -92.63 27.75
CA GLU A 386 -17.82 -91.91 26.47
C GLU A 386 -18.29 -90.45 26.62
N LEU A 387 -19.15 -90.17 27.60
CA LEU A 387 -19.66 -88.82 27.86
C LEU A 387 -18.57 -87.84 28.33
N ARG A 388 -17.53 -88.30 29.03
CA ARG A 388 -16.48 -87.42 29.55
C ARG A 388 -15.49 -86.98 28.47
N ILE A 389 -15.26 -87.85 27.48
CA ILE A 389 -14.38 -87.56 26.34
C ILE A 389 -14.99 -86.46 25.46
N LYS A 390 -16.29 -86.57 25.15
CA LYS A 390 -17.00 -85.61 24.28
C LYS A 390 -17.09 -84.19 24.85
N GLN A 391 -17.01 -84.04 26.18
CA GLN A 391 -16.96 -82.73 26.83
C GLN A 391 -15.57 -82.07 26.68
N LEU A 392 -14.50 -82.80 26.99
CA LEU A 392 -13.12 -82.28 26.94
C LEU A 392 -12.66 -81.93 25.51
N SER A 393 -13.16 -82.64 24.50
CA SER A 393 -12.88 -82.31 23.08
C SER A 393 -13.49 -80.99 22.63
N PHE A 394 -14.64 -80.57 23.20
CA PHE A 394 -15.27 -79.30 22.85
C PHE A 394 -14.53 -78.11 23.47
N GLU A 395 -14.18 -78.21 24.76
CA GLU A 395 -13.43 -77.19 25.49
C GLU A 395 -12.04 -76.93 24.87
N THR A 396 -11.37 -77.98 24.38
CA THR A 396 -10.07 -77.85 23.67
C THR A 396 -10.19 -77.28 22.25
N GLU A 397 -11.30 -77.53 21.52
CA GLU A 397 -11.49 -76.93 20.19
C GLU A 397 -11.82 -75.43 20.26
N VAL A 398 -12.50 -74.98 21.32
CA VAL A 398 -12.76 -73.54 21.58
C VAL A 398 -11.44 -72.81 21.86
N ALA A 399 -10.64 -73.30 22.81
CA ALA A 399 -9.36 -72.68 23.16
C ALA A 399 -8.41 -72.55 21.94
N ARG A 400 -8.40 -73.57 21.06
CA ARG A 400 -7.60 -73.55 19.82
C ARG A 400 -8.03 -72.42 18.85
N LYS A 401 -9.33 -72.10 18.78
CA LYS A 401 -9.85 -71.03 17.90
C LYS A 401 -9.52 -69.65 18.46
N GLU A 402 -9.61 -69.49 19.78
CA GLU A 402 -9.22 -68.25 20.47
C GLU A 402 -7.71 -67.97 20.32
N GLU A 403 -6.86 -68.99 20.48
CA GLU A 403 -5.42 -68.88 20.21
C GLU A 403 -5.13 -68.50 18.75
N GLU A 404 -5.81 -69.12 17.79
CA GLU A 404 -5.63 -68.89 16.35
C GLU A 404 -6.09 -67.48 15.92
N GLU A 405 -7.15 -66.94 16.52
CA GLU A 405 -7.60 -65.56 16.32
C GLU A 405 -6.64 -64.53 16.95
N ILE A 406 -6.13 -64.80 18.17
CA ILE A 406 -5.11 -63.97 18.83
C ILE A 406 -3.80 -63.97 18.01
N ARG A 407 -3.43 -65.12 17.42
CA ARG A 407 -2.27 -65.24 16.52
C ARG A 407 -2.43 -64.37 15.27
N SER A 408 -3.62 -64.35 14.63
CA SER A 408 -3.88 -63.48 13.46
C SER A 408 -3.73 -62.00 13.82
N LYS A 409 -4.42 -61.54 14.88
CA LYS A 409 -4.36 -60.14 15.33
C LYS A 409 -2.95 -59.71 15.72
N THR A 410 -2.17 -60.60 16.32
CA THR A 410 -0.75 -60.36 16.66
C THR A 410 0.11 -60.19 15.41
N GLN A 411 -0.14 -60.99 14.36
CA GLN A 411 0.57 -60.90 13.09
C GLN A 411 0.19 -59.64 12.29
N GLU A 412 -1.09 -59.24 12.31
CA GLU A 412 -1.57 -57.99 11.70
C GLU A 412 -0.92 -56.76 12.38
N LEU A 413 -0.95 -56.70 13.72
CA LEU A 413 -0.30 -55.62 14.50
C LEU A 413 1.20 -55.56 14.24
N LYS A 414 1.87 -56.71 14.09
CA LYS A 414 3.29 -56.78 13.75
C LYS A 414 3.55 -56.17 12.36
N HIS A 415 2.77 -56.54 11.34
CA HIS A 415 2.94 -55.99 10.00
C HIS A 415 2.63 -54.48 9.92
N GLU A 416 1.69 -53.97 10.72
CA GLU A 416 1.43 -52.53 10.77
C GLU A 416 2.57 -51.77 11.48
N ALA A 417 3.15 -52.33 12.54
CA ALA A 417 4.36 -51.79 13.16
C ALA A 417 5.57 -51.81 12.20
N GLU A 418 5.70 -52.84 11.35
CA GLU A 418 6.72 -52.92 10.31
C GLU A 418 6.55 -51.85 9.21
N LYS A 419 5.31 -51.59 8.75
CA LYS A 419 5.01 -50.47 7.82
C LYS A 419 5.35 -49.11 8.43
N SER A 420 4.88 -48.85 9.66
CA SER A 420 5.15 -47.61 10.38
C SER A 420 6.66 -47.36 10.54
N LYS A 421 7.42 -48.40 10.87
CA LYS A 421 8.89 -48.37 10.95
C LYS A 421 9.58 -48.14 9.60
N ALA A 422 8.98 -48.56 8.49
CA ALA A 422 9.49 -48.27 7.15
C ALA A 422 9.29 -46.78 6.79
N VAL A 423 8.10 -46.22 7.06
CA VAL A 423 7.80 -44.79 6.84
C VAL A 423 8.71 -43.90 7.70
N ALA A 424 8.92 -44.25 8.97
CA ALA A 424 9.82 -43.52 9.87
C ALA A 424 11.25 -43.44 9.30
N LYS A 425 11.81 -44.54 8.78
CA LYS A 425 13.12 -44.57 8.13
C LYS A 425 13.21 -43.77 6.83
N GLU A 426 12.10 -43.58 6.12
CA GLU A 426 12.08 -42.74 4.92
C GLU A 426 12.07 -41.25 5.29
N LEU A 427 11.33 -40.88 6.33
CA LEU A 427 11.33 -39.52 6.88
C LEU A 427 12.69 -39.14 7.49
N GLU A 428 13.33 -40.07 8.20
CA GLU A 428 14.68 -39.94 8.76
C GLU A 428 15.72 -39.60 7.67
N LYS A 429 15.73 -40.36 6.56
CA LYS A 429 16.58 -40.08 5.39
C LYS A 429 16.30 -38.74 4.72
N LYS A 430 15.03 -38.33 4.65
CA LYS A 430 14.65 -37.00 4.10
C LYS A 430 15.13 -35.88 5.02
N LEU A 431 15.02 -36.05 6.33
CA LEU A 431 15.51 -35.09 7.33
C LEU A 431 17.04 -34.92 7.24
N GLU A 432 17.79 -36.01 7.11
CA GLU A 432 19.25 -35.97 6.97
C GLU A 432 19.69 -35.29 5.65
N LEU A 433 18.95 -35.50 4.55
CA LEU A 433 19.19 -34.80 3.29
C LEU A 433 18.94 -33.28 3.41
N TYR A 434 17.86 -32.86 4.09
CA TYR A 434 17.60 -31.45 4.34
C TYR A 434 18.61 -30.80 5.30
N MET A 435 19.08 -31.53 6.33
CA MET A 435 20.17 -31.08 7.21
C MET A 435 21.43 -30.78 6.40
N LYS A 436 21.84 -31.69 5.51
CA LYS A 436 23.01 -31.49 4.65
C LYS A 436 22.85 -30.30 3.70
N GLN A 437 21.68 -30.12 3.10
CA GLN A 437 21.39 -28.93 2.28
C GLN A 437 21.45 -27.62 3.08
N ALA A 438 21.00 -27.62 4.33
CA ALA A 438 21.11 -26.44 5.21
C ALA A 438 22.56 -26.13 5.61
N GLU A 439 23.42 -27.14 5.77
CA GLU A 439 24.85 -26.95 6.01
C GLU A 439 25.59 -26.43 4.78
N GLU A 440 25.30 -26.99 3.60
CA GLU A 440 25.83 -26.52 2.30
C GLU A 440 25.43 -25.06 2.03
N ALA A 441 24.18 -24.68 2.33
CA ALA A 441 23.72 -23.29 2.25
C ALA A 441 24.47 -22.36 3.23
N ARG A 442 24.65 -22.77 4.49
CA ARG A 442 25.44 -22.03 5.50
C ARG A 442 26.92 -21.93 5.15
N GLU A 443 27.46 -22.85 4.35
CA GLU A 443 28.81 -22.69 3.78
C GLU A 443 28.86 -21.68 2.64
N ALA A 444 27.87 -21.69 1.73
CA ALA A 444 27.77 -20.70 0.66
C ALA A 444 27.61 -19.28 1.24
N GLU A 445 26.78 -19.11 2.27
CA GLU A 445 26.63 -17.87 3.04
C GLU A 445 27.96 -17.38 3.63
N ARG A 446 28.69 -18.24 4.35
CA ARG A 446 30.02 -17.91 4.92
C ARG A 446 31.03 -17.53 3.84
N LYS A 447 31.03 -18.22 2.69
CA LYS A 447 31.90 -17.90 1.54
C LYS A 447 31.55 -16.54 0.93
N ALA A 448 30.27 -16.20 0.82
CA ALA A 448 29.82 -14.89 0.34
C ALA A 448 30.22 -13.75 1.28
N ILE A 449 30.08 -13.93 2.60
CA ILE A 449 30.48 -12.93 3.61
C ILE A 449 31.99 -12.65 3.56
N VAL A 450 32.82 -13.69 3.40
CA VAL A 450 34.29 -13.52 3.24
C VAL A 450 34.63 -12.78 1.95
N ALA A 451 33.95 -13.09 0.84
CA ALA A 451 34.15 -12.38 -0.43
C ALA A 451 33.76 -10.89 -0.33
N MET A 452 32.63 -10.57 0.31
CA MET A 452 32.23 -9.18 0.57
C MET A 452 33.28 -8.43 1.39
N LYS A 453 33.87 -9.07 2.42
CA LYS A 453 34.91 -8.46 3.25
C LYS A 453 36.19 -8.17 2.45
N MET A 454 36.65 -9.10 1.62
CA MET A 454 37.81 -8.87 0.74
C MET A 454 37.58 -7.71 -0.23
N MET A 455 36.39 -7.61 -0.82
CA MET A 455 36.03 -6.48 -1.71
C MET A 455 35.94 -5.13 -0.96
N SER A 456 35.71 -5.12 0.35
CA SER A 456 35.73 -3.90 1.18
C SER A 456 37.14 -3.47 1.62
N GLU A 457 38.11 -4.40 1.63
CA GLU A 457 39.50 -4.12 2.04
C GLU A 457 40.41 -3.73 0.86
N SER A 458 39.94 -3.87 -0.39
CA SER A 458 40.73 -3.61 -1.60
C SER A 458 40.52 -2.22 -2.23
N VAL A 459 39.98 -1.24 -1.50
CA VAL A 459 39.66 0.10 -2.03
C VAL A 459 40.71 1.15 -1.64
N ASP A 460 41.41 0.98 -0.52
CA ASP A 460 42.33 1.98 0.06
C ASP A 460 43.78 1.92 -0.47
N SER A 461 44.02 1.49 -1.71
CA SER A 461 45.39 1.46 -2.28
C SER A 461 45.48 1.52 -3.80
N GLN A 462 45.53 2.74 -4.37
CA GLN A 462 46.09 2.95 -5.71
C GLN A 462 46.75 4.33 -5.88
N ASP A 463 48.00 4.44 -5.44
CA ASP A 463 48.85 5.61 -5.71
C ASP A 463 49.12 5.79 -7.22
N THR A 464 48.93 7.00 -7.74
CA THR A 464 49.47 7.41 -9.05
C THR A 464 50.50 8.53 -8.85
N ALA A 465 51.78 8.17 -8.95
CA ALA A 465 52.88 9.11 -8.73
C ALA A 465 52.99 10.17 -9.83
N SER A 466 53.32 11.41 -9.43
CA SER A 466 53.85 12.46 -10.30
C SER A 466 55.02 13.15 -9.59
N VAL A 467 56.03 13.57 -10.36
CA VAL A 467 57.30 14.08 -9.81
C VAL A 467 57.15 15.54 -9.38
N LEU A 468 57.56 15.85 -8.15
CA LEU A 468 57.62 17.21 -7.62
C LEU A 468 58.99 17.85 -7.85
N ASP A 469 59.00 19.16 -8.13
CA ASP A 469 60.22 19.97 -8.07
C ASP A 469 60.58 20.33 -6.61
N ALA A 470 61.77 20.93 -6.42
CA ALA A 470 62.29 21.29 -5.11
C ALA A 470 61.49 22.40 -4.37
N ASN A 471 60.46 22.98 -5.00
CA ASN A 471 59.54 23.96 -4.40
C ASN A 471 58.11 23.40 -4.26
N GLY A 472 57.90 22.10 -4.47
CA GLY A 472 56.60 21.44 -4.32
C GLY A 472 55.57 21.85 -5.37
N LYS A 473 56.02 22.35 -6.54
CA LYS A 473 55.14 22.69 -7.66
C LYS A 473 55.18 21.59 -8.72
N ILE A 474 54.01 21.10 -9.10
CA ILE A 474 53.85 20.17 -10.22
C ILE A 474 53.95 20.99 -11.52
N VAL A 475 55.00 20.75 -12.30
CA VAL A 475 55.19 21.38 -13.62
C VAL A 475 54.72 20.41 -14.70
N LEU A 476 53.45 20.55 -15.10
CA LEU A 476 52.89 19.82 -16.24
C LEU A 476 53.37 20.45 -17.55
N THR A 477 53.69 19.62 -18.55
CA THR A 477 53.84 20.08 -19.94
C THR A 477 52.48 20.47 -20.53
N VAL A 478 52.50 21.21 -21.65
CA VAL A 478 51.25 21.65 -22.32
C VAL A 478 50.41 20.45 -22.78
N ASP A 479 51.04 19.39 -23.26
CA ASP A 479 50.35 18.19 -23.73
C ASP A 479 49.78 17.37 -22.57
N GLU A 480 50.49 17.27 -21.45
CA GLU A 480 49.97 16.65 -20.21
C GLU A 480 48.80 17.46 -19.63
N PHE A 481 48.88 18.79 -19.62
CA PHE A 481 47.79 19.66 -19.19
C PHE A 481 46.56 19.53 -20.11
N ALA A 482 46.76 19.43 -21.43
CA ALA A 482 45.68 19.18 -22.38
C ALA A 482 45.05 17.80 -22.18
N ALA A 483 45.84 16.74 -21.98
CA ALA A 483 45.36 15.40 -21.70
C ALA A 483 44.61 15.30 -20.36
N LEU A 484 45.10 15.99 -19.32
CA LEU A 484 44.43 16.06 -18.02
C LEU A 484 43.12 16.83 -18.11
N SER A 485 43.10 17.96 -18.84
CA SER A 485 41.88 18.74 -19.12
C SER A 485 40.86 17.96 -19.94
N GLY A 486 41.31 17.10 -20.86
CA GLY A 486 40.46 16.15 -21.58
C GLY A 486 39.80 15.15 -20.63
N LYS A 487 40.57 14.49 -19.78
CA LYS A 487 40.05 13.53 -18.78
C LYS A 487 39.12 14.18 -17.75
N ILE A 488 39.38 15.42 -17.34
CA ILE A 488 38.47 16.18 -16.47
C ILE A 488 37.12 16.35 -17.16
N LYS A 489 37.11 16.79 -18.42
CA LYS A 489 35.87 16.90 -19.21
C LYS A 489 35.18 15.56 -19.41
N GLU A 490 35.91 14.50 -19.76
CA GLU A 490 35.33 13.14 -19.89
C GLU A 490 34.71 12.65 -18.57
N SER A 491 35.24 13.07 -17.43
CA SER A 491 34.69 12.76 -16.10
C SER A 491 33.46 13.61 -15.77
N GLU A 492 33.47 14.90 -16.12
CA GLU A 492 32.34 15.84 -16.03
C GLU A 492 31.16 15.36 -16.90
N ASP A 493 31.42 15.04 -18.17
CA ASP A 493 30.49 14.43 -19.14
C ASP A 493 29.89 13.10 -18.60
N LEU A 494 30.66 12.34 -17.82
CA LEU A 494 30.20 11.07 -17.22
C LEU A 494 29.36 11.31 -15.96
N ILE A 495 29.76 12.26 -15.12
CA ILE A 495 28.98 12.70 -13.94
C ILE A 495 27.61 13.21 -14.40
N ASP A 496 27.54 14.12 -15.37
CA ASP A 496 26.29 14.65 -15.94
C ASP A 496 25.37 13.54 -16.47
N ARG A 497 25.93 12.52 -17.14
CA ARG A 497 25.16 11.35 -17.59
C ARG A 497 24.66 10.48 -16.44
N THR A 498 25.43 10.33 -15.36
CA THR A 498 24.97 9.60 -14.16
C THR A 498 23.96 10.38 -13.34
N GLU A 499 24.07 11.72 -13.26
CA GLU A 499 23.11 12.58 -12.57
C GLU A 499 21.78 12.59 -13.31
N THR A 500 21.79 12.83 -14.63
CA THR A 500 20.56 12.83 -15.44
C THR A 500 19.85 11.46 -15.43
N ALA A 501 20.60 10.35 -15.47
CA ALA A 501 20.03 9.00 -15.31
C ALA A 501 19.44 8.77 -13.90
N SER A 502 20.12 9.23 -12.85
CA SER A 502 19.66 9.11 -11.45
C SER A 502 18.42 9.98 -11.21
N MET A 503 18.38 11.19 -11.76
CA MET A 503 17.25 12.11 -11.68
C MET A 503 16.01 11.52 -12.37
N ALA A 504 16.16 10.95 -13.57
CA ALA A 504 15.07 10.23 -14.24
C ALA A 504 14.56 9.02 -13.43
N GLN A 505 15.45 8.30 -12.73
CA GLN A 505 15.04 7.22 -11.82
C GLN A 505 14.28 7.75 -10.60
N VAL A 506 14.70 8.87 -10.01
CA VAL A 506 14.00 9.54 -8.89
C VAL A 506 12.63 10.07 -9.32
N GLU A 507 12.50 10.63 -10.53
CA GLU A 507 11.20 11.04 -11.09
C GLU A 507 10.26 9.84 -11.28
N ALA A 508 10.75 8.73 -11.85
CA ALA A 508 9.96 7.50 -11.99
C ALA A 508 9.51 6.92 -10.62
N ILE A 509 10.36 6.98 -9.61
CA ILE A 509 10.02 6.59 -8.22
C ILE A 509 8.96 7.54 -7.64
N ASN A 510 9.07 8.85 -7.86
CA ASN A 510 8.10 9.84 -7.39
C ASN A 510 6.74 9.70 -8.08
N LEU A 511 6.69 9.41 -9.38
CA LEU A 511 5.46 9.09 -10.11
C LEU A 511 4.78 7.85 -9.52
N ARG A 512 5.53 6.76 -9.31
CA ARG A 512 5.02 5.52 -8.68
C ARG A 512 4.53 5.76 -7.24
N LYS A 513 5.26 6.54 -6.45
CA LYS A 513 4.88 6.96 -5.08
C LYS A 513 3.55 7.72 -5.09
N ASN A 514 3.38 8.66 -6.02
CA ASN A 514 2.16 9.45 -6.15
C ASN A 514 0.95 8.60 -6.61
N GLU A 515 1.17 7.59 -7.45
CA GLU A 515 0.13 6.62 -7.82
C GLU A 515 -0.30 5.75 -6.63
N VAL A 516 0.67 5.26 -5.83
CA VAL A 516 0.39 4.50 -4.60
C VAL A 516 -0.35 5.35 -3.57
N ASN A 517 0.05 6.60 -3.36
CA ASN A 517 -0.63 7.52 -2.45
C ASN A 517 -2.10 7.72 -2.83
N LYS A 518 -2.42 7.90 -4.12
CA LYS A 518 -3.81 8.01 -4.61
C LYS A 518 -4.63 6.75 -4.34
N LYS A 519 -4.03 5.56 -4.45
CA LYS A 519 -4.69 4.29 -4.11
C LYS A 519 -4.94 4.14 -2.61
N VAL A 520 -4.00 4.59 -1.77
CA VAL A 520 -4.18 4.63 -0.31
C VAL A 520 -5.29 5.61 0.08
N GLU A 521 -5.33 6.80 -0.51
CA GLU A 521 -6.37 7.81 -0.27
C GLU A 521 -7.77 7.29 -0.66
N ALA A 522 -7.90 6.62 -1.81
CA ALA A 522 -9.14 5.99 -2.24
C ALA A 522 -9.59 4.88 -1.28
N ASN A 523 -8.67 4.04 -0.81
CA ASN A 523 -8.96 2.99 0.17
C ASN A 523 -9.41 3.56 1.52
N LEU A 524 -8.81 4.67 1.98
CA LEU A 524 -9.22 5.33 3.23
C LEU A 524 -10.65 5.88 3.12
N LYS A 525 -11.00 6.53 2.01
CA LYS A 525 -12.38 7.00 1.74
C LYS A 525 -13.38 5.86 1.71
N ALA A 526 -13.06 4.75 1.05
CA ALA A 526 -13.91 3.56 1.06
C ALA A 526 -14.09 2.96 2.47
N ILE A 527 -13.06 3.00 3.32
CA ILE A 527 -13.16 2.58 4.74
C ILE A 527 -14.04 3.54 5.55
N GLU A 528 -13.99 4.84 5.29
CA GLU A 528 -14.85 5.84 5.93
C GLU A 528 -16.32 5.70 5.50
N GLU A 529 -16.58 5.47 4.20
CA GLU A 529 -17.91 5.15 3.66
C GLU A 529 -18.50 3.87 4.27
N ILE A 530 -17.69 2.80 4.38
CA ILE A 530 -18.10 1.54 5.03
C ILE A 530 -18.41 1.76 6.51
N LYS A 531 -17.60 2.53 7.24
CA LYS A 531 -17.86 2.87 8.66
C LYS A 531 -19.17 3.64 8.83
N ALA A 532 -19.39 4.67 8.01
CA ALA A 532 -20.64 5.43 8.02
C ALA A 532 -21.85 4.52 7.73
N ALA A 533 -21.72 3.58 6.77
CA ALA A 533 -22.75 2.59 6.49
C ALA A 533 -23.00 1.64 7.67
N THR A 534 -21.96 1.15 8.35
CA THR A 534 -22.13 0.29 9.53
C THR A 534 -22.74 1.03 10.71
N ASP A 535 -22.36 2.29 10.95
CA ASP A 535 -22.92 3.11 12.04
C ASP A 535 -24.41 3.42 11.82
N MET A 536 -24.81 3.64 10.56
CA MET A 536 -26.23 3.79 10.19
C MET A 536 -26.99 2.47 10.33
N ALA A 537 -26.41 1.34 9.90
CA ALA A 537 -27.02 0.02 10.04
C ALA A 537 -27.20 -0.37 11.52
N LEU A 538 -26.21 -0.08 12.37
CA LEU A 538 -26.25 -0.32 13.81
C LEU A 538 -27.37 0.49 14.48
N LYS A 539 -27.46 1.79 14.22
CA LYS A 539 -28.55 2.65 14.74
C LYS A 539 -29.92 2.18 14.27
N ASN A 540 -30.04 1.73 13.02
CA ASN A 540 -31.29 1.16 12.50
C ASN A 540 -31.67 -0.14 13.22
N ALA A 541 -30.69 -0.99 13.57
CA ALA A 541 -30.93 -2.19 14.38
C ALA A 541 -31.34 -1.84 15.82
N GLU A 542 -30.65 -0.90 16.49
CA GLU A 542 -31.00 -0.42 17.83
C GLU A 542 -32.43 0.16 17.88
N MET A 543 -32.83 0.94 16.86
CA MET A 543 -34.20 1.44 16.73
C MET A 543 -35.21 0.32 16.49
N ALA A 544 -34.86 -0.70 15.69
CA ALA A 544 -35.72 -1.84 15.42
C ALA A 544 -35.93 -2.74 16.66
N ASP A 545 -34.88 -3.05 17.42
CA ASP A 545 -35.02 -3.78 18.69
C ASP A 545 -35.75 -2.94 19.75
N SER A 546 -35.54 -1.62 19.81
CA SER A 546 -36.31 -0.72 20.68
C SER A 546 -37.80 -0.75 20.34
N ALA A 547 -38.16 -0.65 19.05
CA ALA A 547 -39.55 -0.74 18.60
C ALA A 547 -40.17 -2.13 18.87
N LYS A 548 -39.39 -3.21 18.65
CA LYS A 548 -39.79 -4.58 18.99
C LYS A 548 -40.07 -4.74 20.49
N VAL A 549 -39.26 -4.18 21.38
CA VAL A 549 -39.51 -4.21 22.82
C VAL A 549 -40.81 -3.49 23.19
N VAL A 550 -41.14 -2.38 22.53
CA VAL A 550 -42.44 -1.71 22.71
C VAL A 550 -43.59 -2.64 22.27
N VAL A 551 -43.54 -3.19 21.06
CA VAL A 551 -44.58 -4.10 20.53
C VAL A 551 -44.72 -5.37 21.38
N GLU A 552 -43.61 -5.96 21.83
CA GLU A 552 -43.65 -7.10 22.74
C GLU A 552 -44.32 -6.76 24.09
N ASN A 553 -44.12 -5.55 24.61
CA ASN A 553 -44.72 -5.11 25.86
C ASN A 553 -46.21 -4.79 25.71
N GLU A 554 -46.63 -4.23 24.58
CA GLU A 554 -48.05 -4.13 24.23
C GLU A 554 -48.67 -5.53 24.07
N LEU A 555 -48.03 -6.46 23.35
CA LEU A 555 -48.50 -7.85 23.22
C LEU A 555 -48.51 -8.63 24.55
N LYS A 556 -47.70 -8.25 25.55
CA LYS A 556 -47.80 -8.77 26.93
C LYS A 556 -49.01 -8.17 27.65
N LYS A 557 -49.26 -6.87 27.51
CA LYS A 557 -50.41 -6.16 28.08
C LYS A 557 -51.73 -6.67 27.51
N TRP A 558 -51.86 -6.81 26.20
CA TRP A 558 -53.05 -7.36 25.53
C TRP A 558 -53.37 -8.77 26.02
N ARG A 559 -52.38 -9.68 26.08
CA ARG A 559 -52.59 -11.04 26.62
C ARG A 559 -52.99 -11.06 28.09
N LEU A 560 -52.51 -10.10 28.89
CA LEU A 560 -52.94 -9.95 30.28
C LEU A 560 -54.39 -9.45 30.37
N GLU A 561 -54.79 -8.51 29.51
CA GLU A 561 -56.16 -8.00 29.43
C GLU A 561 -57.14 -9.08 28.93
N GLU A 562 -56.73 -9.88 27.95
CA GLU A 562 -57.44 -11.05 27.41
C GLU A 562 -57.68 -12.13 28.49
N GLN A 563 -56.65 -12.49 29.27
CA GLN A 563 -56.79 -13.41 30.41
C GLN A 563 -57.70 -12.84 31.53
N ASN A 564 -57.71 -11.52 31.75
CA ASN A 564 -58.64 -10.90 32.70
C ASN A 564 -60.10 -10.90 32.19
N PHE A 565 -60.32 -10.89 30.87
CA PHE A 565 -61.64 -11.09 30.26
C PHE A 565 -62.12 -12.55 30.38
N GLU A 566 -61.28 -13.54 30.08
CA GLU A 566 -61.62 -14.96 30.33
C GLU A 566 -61.90 -15.23 31.82
N GLY A 567 -61.17 -14.55 32.71
CA GLY A 567 -61.41 -14.60 34.16
C GLY A 567 -62.73 -13.96 34.63
N THR A 568 -63.39 -13.13 33.81
CA THR A 568 -64.66 -12.47 34.16
C THR A 568 -65.90 -13.07 33.51
N GLU A 569 -65.79 -13.81 32.40
CA GLU A 569 -66.93 -14.58 31.84
C GLU A 569 -67.38 -15.76 32.72
N ASN A 570 -66.54 -16.22 33.66
CA ASN A 570 -66.90 -17.22 34.68
C ASN A 570 -67.64 -16.65 35.91
N SER A 571 -68.02 -15.36 35.89
CA SER A 571 -68.91 -14.77 36.90
C SER A 571 -70.39 -14.92 36.48
N PRO A 572 -71.28 -15.50 37.31
CA PRO A 572 -72.64 -15.84 36.88
C PRO A 572 -73.49 -14.59 36.59
N ARG A 573 -73.95 -14.46 35.33
CA ARG A 573 -74.82 -13.37 34.87
C ARG A 573 -76.11 -13.31 35.70
N SER A 574 -76.27 -12.25 36.49
CA SER A 574 -77.50 -11.97 37.23
C SER A 574 -78.61 -11.50 36.26
N ILE A 575 -79.59 -12.37 36.03
CA ILE A 575 -80.75 -12.06 35.17
C ILE A 575 -81.64 -11.05 35.91
N SER A 576 -81.53 -9.77 35.54
CA SER A 576 -82.41 -8.72 36.05
C SER A 576 -83.76 -8.78 35.35
N LEU A 577 -84.70 -9.52 35.95
CA LEU A 577 -86.12 -9.47 35.60
C LEU A 577 -86.68 -8.08 35.94
N ARG A 578 -87.10 -7.34 34.91
CA ARG A 578 -87.74 -6.04 35.06
C ARG A 578 -89.23 -6.14 34.74
N ILE A 579 -90.05 -5.90 35.76
CA ILE A 579 -91.41 -5.37 35.66
C ILE A 579 -91.30 -3.84 35.67
#